data_AF-A0A957ACL4-F1
#
_entry.id   AF-A0A957ACL4-F1
#
_cell.length_a   1.000
_cell.length_b   1.000
_cell.length_c   1.000
_cell.angle_alpha   90.00
_cell.angle_beta   90.00
_cell.angle_gamma   90.00
#
_symmetry.space_group_name_H-M   'P 1'
#
loop_
_entity.id
_entity.type
_entity.pdbx_description
1 polymer ?
#
loop_
_entity_poly.entity_id
_entity_poly.type
_entity_poly.pdbx_seq_one_letter_code
_entity_poly.pdbx_strand_id
1 'polypeptide(L)' 'PFPSLQPIIRRVFDTFGPERTFWGTDWTRLPCTWREARDLFEVELDWLKGEDLEAVMGGAVCRWLGWE' A
#
# COMPACT_ATOMS: atom_id res chain seq x y z
N PRO A 1 3.79 12.25 3.75
CA PRO A 1 4.86 12.03 2.73
C PRO A 1 4.31 11.92 1.30
N PHE A 2 5.12 12.26 0.29
CA PHE A 2 4.85 12.03 -1.16
C PHE A 2 3.44 12.41 -1.67
N PRO A 3 3.00 13.67 -1.53
CA PRO A 3 1.64 14.08 -1.92
C PRO A 3 1.30 13.85 -3.39
N SER A 4 2.30 13.84 -4.28
CA SER A 4 2.11 13.54 -5.71
C SER A 4 1.77 12.07 -5.99
N LEU A 5 2.14 11.14 -5.10
CA LEU A 5 1.85 9.70 -5.26
C LEU A 5 0.44 9.34 -4.79
N GLN A 6 -0.10 10.04 -3.79
CA GLN A 6 -1.41 9.74 -3.20
C GLN A 6 -2.55 9.62 -4.23
N PRO A 7 -2.74 10.54 -5.20
CA PRO A 7 -3.81 10.39 -6.20
C PRO A 7 -3.58 9.21 -7.15
N ILE A 8 -2.33 8.84 -7.42
CA ILE A 8 -1.99 7.69 -8.27
C ILE A 8 -2.34 6.39 -7.55
N ILE A 9 -1.95 6.29 -6.27
CA ILE A 9 -2.28 5.13 -5.41
C ILE A 9 -3.79 4.97 -5.32
N ARG A 10 -4.52 6.08 -5.10
CA ARG A 10 -6.00 6.06 -5.07
C ARG A 10 -6.59 5.51 -6.35
N ARG A 11 -6.10 5.96 -7.51
CA ARG A 11 -6.58 5.49 -8.81
C ARG A 11 -6.35 3.99 -9.02
N VAL A 12 -5.17 3.48 -8.63
CA VAL A 12 -4.87 2.05 -8.68
C VAL A 12 -5.84 1.27 -7.80
N PHE A 13 -6.00 1.71 -6.55
CA PHE A 13 -6.90 1.08 -5.60
C PHE A 13 -8.36 1.06 -6.10
N ASP A 14 -8.90 2.20 -6.53
CA ASP A 14 -10.28 2.29 -7.04
C ASP A 14 -10.51 1.40 -8.29
N THR A 15 -9.45 1.12 -9.06
CA THR A 15 -9.54 0.28 -10.26
C THR A 15 -9.47 -1.22 -9.93
N PHE A 16 -8.55 -1.63 -9.06
CA PHE A 16 -8.24 -3.04 -8.84
C PHE A 16 -8.88 -3.62 -7.58
N GLY A 17 -9.18 -2.77 -6.60
CA GLY A 17 -9.66 -3.13 -5.28
C GLY A 17 -8.54 -3.56 -4.32
N PRO A 18 -8.88 -3.73 -3.03
CA PRO A 18 -7.94 -4.08 -1.96
C PRO A 18 -7.29 -5.47 -2.17
N GLU A 19 -8.02 -6.43 -2.72
CA GLU A 19 -7.53 -7.80 -2.94
C GLU A 19 -6.54 -7.95 -4.11
N ARG A 20 -6.33 -6.88 -4.90
CA ARG A 20 -5.42 -6.88 -6.06
C ARG A 20 -4.45 -5.71 -6.08
N THR A 21 -4.28 -5.05 -4.94
CA THR A 21 -3.34 -3.94 -4.75
C THR A 21 -2.43 -4.29 -3.58
N PHE A 22 -1.11 -4.40 -3.79
CA PHE A 22 -0.16 -4.77 -2.73
C PHE A 22 0.87 -3.69 -2.50
N TRP A 23 1.19 -3.48 -1.23
CA TRP A 23 2.31 -2.67 -0.82
C TRP A 23 3.63 -3.43 -1.02
N GLY A 24 4.61 -2.74 -1.61
CA GLY A 24 5.96 -3.23 -1.77
C GLY A 24 6.91 -2.05 -1.99
N THR A 25 8.03 -2.02 -1.27
CA THR A 25 8.90 -0.85 -1.18
C THR A 25 9.99 -0.79 -2.23
N ASP A 26 10.35 -1.91 -2.85
CA ASP A 26 11.59 -2.02 -3.64
C ASP A 26 12.80 -1.42 -2.87
N TRP A 27 12.96 -1.84 -1.60
CA TRP A 27 13.77 -1.18 -0.57
C TRP A 27 15.19 -0.78 -1.02
N THR A 28 15.86 -1.61 -1.82
CA THR A 28 17.23 -1.36 -2.26
C THR A 28 17.35 -0.20 -3.26
N ARG A 29 16.22 0.30 -3.77
CA ARG A 29 16.12 1.35 -4.79
C ARG A 29 15.35 2.58 -4.31
N LEU A 30 14.83 2.55 -3.08
CA LEU A 30 13.95 3.58 -2.56
C LEU A 30 14.74 4.77 -2.00
N PRO A 31 14.52 6.02 -2.46
CA PRO A 31 15.22 7.20 -1.98
C PRO A 31 14.52 7.86 -0.77
N CYS A 32 14.05 7.05 0.19
CA CYS A 32 13.45 7.55 1.43
C CYS A 32 13.65 6.58 2.60
N THR A 33 13.30 7.02 3.80
CA THR A 33 13.36 6.16 4.98
C THR A 33 12.25 5.12 4.96
N TRP A 34 12.49 3.99 5.62
CA TRP A 34 11.48 2.93 5.80
C TRP A 34 10.19 3.47 6.43
N ARG A 35 10.34 4.39 7.39
CA ARG A 35 9.22 5.05 8.06
C ARG A 35 8.39 5.87 7.07
N GLU A 36 9.01 6.73 6.25
CA GLU A 36 8.28 7.50 5.25
C GLU A 36 7.55 6.62 4.24
N ALA A 37 8.15 5.48 3.86
CA ALA A 37 7.53 4.51 2.95
C ALA A 37 6.28 3.85 3.56
N ARG A 38 6.28 3.55 4.87
CA ARG A 38 5.13 3.02 5.60
C ARG A 38 4.08 4.09 5.89
N ASP A 39 4.51 5.24 6.41
CA ASP A 39 3.62 6.35 6.79
C ASP A 39 2.81 6.85 5.59
N LEU A 40 3.35 6.78 4.36
CA LEU A 40 2.57 7.06 3.15
C LEU A 40 1.25 6.27 3.10
N PHE A 41 1.24 4.99 3.48
CA PHE A 41 0.05 4.14 3.40
C PHE A 41 -0.75 4.12 4.71
N GLU A 42 -0.06 4.11 5.86
CA GLU A 42 -0.69 3.93 7.17
C GLU A 42 -1.24 5.24 7.77
N VAL A 43 -0.69 6.39 7.37
CA VAL A 43 -1.00 7.69 7.98
C VAL A 43 -1.57 8.67 6.97
N GLU A 44 -1.00 8.73 5.77
CA GLU A 44 -1.29 9.82 4.83
C GLU A 44 -2.47 9.55 3.89
N LEU A 45 -2.87 8.28 3.71
CA LEU A 45 -4.03 7.91 2.90
C LEU A 45 -5.27 7.77 3.79
N ASP A 46 -5.93 8.89 4.13
CA ASP A 46 -7.12 8.93 5.01
C ASP A 46 -8.28 7.99 4.61
N TRP A 47 -8.29 7.58 3.34
CA TRP A 47 -9.28 6.69 2.75
C TRP A 47 -8.92 5.20 2.85
N LEU A 48 -7.65 4.85 3.06
CA LEU A 48 -7.17 3.47 3.15
C LEU A 48 -7.03 3.09 4.62
N LYS A 49 -7.95 2.30 5.15
CA LYS A 49 -8.03 1.98 6.59
C LYS A 49 -8.78 0.68 6.84
N GLY A 50 -8.65 0.16 8.06
CA GLY A 50 -9.32 -1.08 8.46
C GLY A 50 -8.89 -2.25 7.57
N GLU A 51 -9.84 -3.10 7.20
CA GLU A 51 -9.57 -4.32 6.43
C GLU A 51 -8.90 -4.04 5.07
N ASP A 52 -9.19 -2.91 4.42
CA ASP A 52 -8.56 -2.54 3.16
C ASP A 52 -7.08 -2.23 3.33
N LEU A 53 -6.70 -1.56 4.43
CA LEU A 53 -5.30 -1.29 4.75
C LEU A 53 -4.56 -2.61 5.06
N GLU A 54 -5.15 -3.47 5.89
CA GLU A 54 -4.57 -4.77 6.22
C GLU A 54 -4.40 -5.67 4.98
N ALA A 55 -5.37 -5.63 4.07
CA ALA A 55 -5.29 -6.33 2.79
C ALA A 55 -4.11 -5.82 1.94
N VAL A 56 -4.02 -4.49 1.74
CA VAL A 56 -2.96 -3.87 0.93
C VAL A 56 -1.57 -4.07 1.53
N MET A 57 -1.45 -3.98 2.86
CA MET A 57 -0.16 -4.03 3.57
C MET A 57 0.40 -5.45 3.75
N GLY A 58 -0.33 -6.50 3.33
CA GLY A 58 0.20 -7.86 3.32
C GLY A 58 -0.85 -8.96 3.18
N GLY A 59 -2.06 -8.73 3.68
CA GLY A 59 -3.09 -9.77 3.72
C GLY A 59 -3.45 -10.32 2.34
N ALA A 60 -3.60 -9.45 1.34
CA ALA A 60 -4.01 -9.86 0.01
C ALA A 60 -2.89 -10.58 -0.76
N VAL A 61 -1.62 -10.19 -0.59
CA VAL A 61 -0.50 -10.90 -1.22
C VAL A 61 -0.28 -12.28 -0.60
N CYS A 62 -0.44 -12.42 0.72
CA CYS A 62 -0.38 -13.75 1.37
C CYS A 62 -1.47 -14.67 0.82
N ARG A 63 -2.72 -14.19 0.71
CA ARG A 63 -3.83 -14.95 0.10
C ARG A 63 -3.55 -15.35 -1.34
N TRP A 64 -3.04 -14.44 -2.17
CA TRP A 64 -2.74 -14.75 -3.57
C TRP A 64 -1.63 -15.79 -3.70
N LEU A 65 -0.60 -15.71 -2.88
CA LEU A 65 0.53 -16.64 -2.93
C LEU A 65 0.26 -17.96 -2.18
N GLY A 66 -0.87 -18.10 -1.50
CA GLY A 66 -1.19 -19.28 -0.69
C GLY A 66 -0.27 -19.43 0.52
N TRP A 67 0.19 -18.30 1.08
CA TRP A 67 1.01 -18.25 2.28
C TRP A 67 0.08 -18.12 3.49
N GLU A 68 -0.16 -19.24 4.19
CA GLU A 68 -0.79 -19.24 5.52
C GLU A 68 0.23 -18.96 6.63
#